data_AF-A0AAD5DL77-F1
#
_entry.id   AF-A0AAD5DL77-F1
#
_cell.length_a   1.000
_cell.length_b   1.000
_cell.length_c   1.000
_cell.angle_alpha   90.00
_cell.angle_beta   90.00
_cell.angle_gamma   90.00
#
_symmetry.space_group_name_H-M   'P 1'
#
loop_
_entity.id
_entity.type
_entity.pdbx_description
1 polymer ?
#
loop_
_entity_poly.entity_id
_entity_poly.type
_entity_poly.pdbx_seq_one_letter_code
_entity_poly.pdbx_strand_id
1 'polypeptide(L)'
;MAAHHAALPGVLFSPDRRQEGEGLLPEEDVQIPGSYRDAMSSKTPLGKAVAGACDELDALGSLERQTLEEAEGLLKKLGFKGSLFAAPPQQEQQQQGQQQPPEGQ
;
A
#
# COMPACT_ATOMS: atom_id res chain seq x y z
N MET A 1 45.57 25.96 31.59
CA MET A 1 45.62 24.48 31.55
C MET A 1 44.22 23.95 31.85
N ALA A 2 43.82 22.93 31.09
CA ALA A 2 42.56 22.16 31.11
C ALA A 2 41.27 22.86 30.62
N ALA A 3 40.90 22.52 29.39
CA ALA A 3 39.57 22.62 28.79
C ALA A 3 38.92 21.22 28.77
N HIS A 4 37.62 21.10 29.07
CA HIS A 4 36.67 20.02 28.69
C HIS A 4 35.29 20.52 29.18
N HIS A 5 34.30 20.94 28.37
CA HIS A 5 33.54 20.33 27.27
C HIS A 5 32.68 19.12 27.68
N ALA A 6 31.37 19.37 27.86
CA ALA A 6 30.25 18.43 27.68
C ALA A 6 28.95 19.27 27.72
N ALA A 7 28.37 19.73 26.61
CA ALA A 7 27.60 19.01 25.58
C ALA A 7 26.33 18.32 26.14
N LEU A 8 25.21 19.05 26.14
CA LEU A 8 23.85 18.49 26.05
C LEU A 8 23.44 18.58 24.57
N PRO A 9 22.95 17.49 23.95
CA PRO A 9 21.63 17.61 23.33
C PRO A 9 20.86 16.28 23.25
N GLY A 10 19.68 16.23 23.88
CA GLY A 10 18.62 15.28 23.55
C GLY A 10 17.60 15.98 22.66
N VAL A 11 17.47 15.50 21.44
CA VAL A 11 16.90 16.18 20.26
C VAL A 11 15.39 16.43 20.42
N LEU A 12 15.00 17.69 20.20
CA LEU A 12 13.62 18.12 20.00
C LEU A 12 13.11 17.57 18.66
N PHE A 13 12.08 16.72 18.70
CA PHE A 13 11.32 16.34 17.51
C PHE A 13 10.48 17.54 17.05
N SER A 14 10.92 18.21 15.99
CA SER A 14 10.11 19.19 15.26
C SER A 14 9.64 18.53 13.96
N PRO A 15 8.33 18.31 13.74
CA PRO A 15 7.84 17.88 12.43
C PRO A 15 7.68 19.14 11.58
N ASP A 16 8.73 19.52 10.85
CA ASP A 16 8.57 20.53 9.80
C ASP A 16 8.09 19.84 8.51
N ARG A 17 6.97 20.34 8.00
CA ARG A 17 6.32 19.88 6.77
C ARG A 17 7.06 20.50 5.58
N ARG A 18 7.11 19.74 4.47
CA ARG A 18 7.51 20.10 3.09
C ARG A 18 8.89 19.57 2.69
N GLN A 19 8.96 18.28 2.40
CA GLN A 19 9.91 17.77 1.44
C GLN A 19 9.09 17.33 0.23
N GLU A 20 9.08 18.19 -0.79
CA GLU A 20 8.62 17.87 -2.13
C GLU A 20 9.39 16.63 -2.60
N GLY A 21 8.69 15.70 -3.25
CA GLY A 21 9.24 14.42 -3.67
C GLY A 21 10.37 14.58 -4.68
N GLU A 22 11.59 14.78 -4.21
CA GLU A 22 12.80 14.42 -4.94
C GLU A 22 12.82 12.89 -5.02
N GLY A 23 12.64 12.36 -6.24
CA GLY A 23 12.69 10.93 -6.50
C GLY A 23 13.96 10.33 -5.94
N LEU A 24 13.81 9.33 -5.07
CA LEU A 24 14.93 8.56 -4.54
C LEU A 24 15.71 7.96 -5.72
N LEU A 25 17.01 8.25 -5.80
CA LEU A 25 17.94 7.55 -6.69
C LEU A 25 17.89 6.05 -6.39
N PRO A 26 18.07 5.16 -7.39
CA PRO A 26 17.94 3.73 -7.15
C PRO A 26 19.07 3.20 -6.25
N GLU A 27 18.64 2.82 -5.05
CA GLU A 27 18.86 1.53 -4.38
C GLU A 27 20.24 1.25 -3.76
N GLU A 28 20.59 1.98 -2.69
CA GLU A 28 21.07 1.24 -1.52
C GLU A 28 19.81 0.64 -0.87
N ASP A 29 19.62 -0.67 -1.02
CA ASP A 29 18.63 -1.42 -0.25
C ASP A 29 18.90 -1.12 1.22
N VAL A 30 18.13 -0.19 1.79
CA VAL A 30 18.18 0.08 3.22
C VAL A 30 17.81 -1.23 3.87
N GLN A 31 18.81 -1.94 4.40
CA GLN A 31 18.62 -3.24 5.00
C GLN A 31 17.75 -3.03 6.23
N ILE A 32 16.44 -3.20 6.06
CA ILE A 32 15.50 -3.04 7.16
C ILE A 32 15.82 -4.15 8.17
N PRO A 33 16.14 -3.79 9.43
CA PRO A 33 16.49 -4.77 10.43
C PRO A 33 15.32 -5.73 10.67
N GLY A 34 15.58 -7.01 10.49
CA GLY A 34 14.59 -8.08 10.56
C GLY A 34 14.58 -8.95 9.32
N SER A 35 13.90 -10.09 9.42
CA SER A 35 13.66 -11.03 8.33
C SER A 35 12.18 -11.05 7.97
N TYR A 36 11.84 -11.59 6.80
CA TYR A 36 10.45 -11.84 6.43
C TYR A 36 9.66 -12.62 7.50
N ARG A 37 10.34 -13.51 8.24
CA ARG A 37 9.71 -14.27 9.33
C ARG A 37 9.22 -13.38 10.46
N ASP A 38 9.85 -12.24 10.68
CA ASP A 38 9.44 -11.28 11.71
C ASP A 38 8.14 -10.61 11.31
N ALA A 39 7.95 -10.25 10.04
CA ALA A 39 6.69 -9.72 9.52
C ALA A 39 5.53 -10.73 9.58
N MET A 40 5.82 -12.02 9.49
CA MET A 40 4.82 -13.09 9.59
C MET A 40 4.54 -13.55 11.04
N SER A 41 5.23 -12.98 12.02
CA SER A 41 5.12 -13.38 13.42
C SER A 41 4.49 -12.28 14.26
N SER A 42 3.31 -12.55 14.84
CA SER A 42 2.61 -11.65 15.77
C SER A 42 3.36 -11.39 17.09
N LYS A 43 4.47 -12.08 17.32
CA LYS A 43 5.33 -11.88 18.50
C LYS A 43 6.32 -10.73 18.31
N THR A 44 6.57 -10.30 17.08
CA THR A 44 7.51 -9.20 16.80
C THR A 44 6.77 -7.86 16.64
N PRO A 45 7.44 -6.71 16.87
CA PRO A 45 6.85 -5.41 16.60
C PRO A 45 6.42 -5.25 15.13
N LEU A 46 7.24 -5.74 14.19
CA LEU A 46 6.96 -5.66 12.75
C LEU A 46 5.70 -6.46 12.39
N GLY A 47 5.60 -7.71 12.83
CA GLY A 47 4.44 -8.55 12.53
C GLY A 47 3.15 -8.06 13.19
N LYS A 48 3.23 -7.42 14.37
CA LYS A 48 2.07 -6.73 14.97
C LYS A 48 1.63 -5.53 14.14
N ALA A 49 2.57 -4.73 13.65
CA ALA A 49 2.26 -3.58 12.80
C ALA A 49 1.64 -4.03 11.47
N VAL A 50 2.19 -5.08 10.84
CA VAL A 50 1.63 -5.67 9.63
C VAL A 50 0.22 -6.20 9.86
N ALA A 51 0.00 -6.95 10.94
CA ALA A 51 -1.33 -7.46 11.28
C ALA A 51 -2.33 -6.32 11.51
N GLY A 52 -1.95 -5.28 12.27
CA GLY A 52 -2.80 -4.11 12.47
C GLY A 52 -3.14 -3.37 11.18
N ALA A 53 -2.17 -3.22 10.26
CA ALA A 53 -2.42 -2.64 8.96
C ALA A 53 -3.40 -3.48 8.12
N CYS A 54 -3.30 -4.81 8.18
CA CYS A 54 -4.26 -5.70 7.52
C CYS A 54 -5.68 -5.55 8.12
N ASP A 55 -5.81 -5.51 9.45
CA ASP A 55 -7.09 -5.31 10.12
C ASP A 55 -7.72 -3.94 9.74
N GLU A 56 -6.91 -2.89 9.63
CA GLU A 56 -7.35 -1.57 9.18
C GLU A 56 -7.82 -1.59 7.72
N LEU A 57 -7.12 -2.30 6.84
CA LEU A 57 -7.53 -2.47 5.44
C LEU A 57 -8.86 -3.21 5.31
N ASP A 58 -9.07 -4.26 6.11
CA ASP A 58 -10.34 -5.00 6.14
C ASP A 58 -11.50 -4.13 6.66
N ALA A 59 -11.24 -3.31 7.68
CA ALA A 59 -12.20 -2.33 8.18
C ALA A 59 -12.54 -1.28 7.11
N LEU A 60 -11.54 -0.78 6.38
CA LEU A 60 -11.73 0.18 5.30
C LEU A 60 -12.55 -0.42 4.15
N GLY A 61 -12.24 -1.65 3.73
CA GLY A 61 -12.98 -2.36 2.69
C GLY A 61 -14.44 -2.63 3.08
N SER A 62 -14.70 -2.87 4.37
CA SER A 62 -16.07 -3.02 4.89
C SER A 62 -16.85 -1.71 4.81
N LEU A 63 -16.22 -0.59 5.19
CA LEU A 63 -16.82 0.75 5.11
C LEU A 63 -17.10 1.17 3.66
N GLU A 64 -16.16 0.89 2.75
CA GLU A 64 -16.33 1.14 1.32
C GLU A 64 -17.53 0.37 0.78
N ARG A 65 -17.64 -0.93 1.08
CA ARG A 65 -18.76 -1.75 0.64
C ARG A 65 -20.09 -1.22 1.16
N GLN A 66 -20.18 -0.87 2.45
CA GLN A 66 -21.39 -0.29 3.01
C GLN A 66 -21.76 1.02 2.29
N THR A 67 -20.78 1.88 2.04
CA THR A 67 -20.99 3.16 1.33
C THR A 67 -21.53 2.92 -0.08
N LEU A 68 -20.98 1.93 -0.79
CA LEU A 68 -21.45 1.55 -2.13
C LEU A 68 -22.87 0.96 -2.11
N GLU A 69 -23.22 0.16 -1.11
CA GLU A 69 -24.57 -0.38 -0.92
C GLU A 69 -25.59 0.75 -0.65
N GLU A 70 -25.24 1.71 0.20
CA GLU A 70 -26.06 2.90 0.46
C GLU A 70 -26.26 3.73 -0.81
N ALA A 71 -25.18 3.96 -1.56
CA ALA A 71 -25.22 4.67 -2.84
C ALA A 71 -26.09 3.93 -3.88
N GLU A 72 -25.94 2.61 -4.01
CA GLU A 72 -26.75 1.79 -4.90
C GLU A 72 -28.23 1.86 -4.51
N GLY A 73 -28.54 1.84 -3.22
CA GLY A 73 -29.90 2.02 -2.70
C GLY A 73 -30.51 3.37 -3.08
N LEU A 74 -29.73 4.45 -3.02
CA LEU A 74 -30.15 5.78 -3.46
C LEU A 74 -30.38 5.84 -4.98
N LEU A 75 -29.46 5.27 -5.77
CA LEU A 75 -29.58 5.23 -7.22
C LEU A 75 -30.82 4.44 -7.66
N LYS A 76 -31.10 3.29 -7.04
CA LYS A 76 -32.30 2.50 -7.30
C LYS A 76 -33.58 3.30 -7.03
N LYS A 77 -33.62 4.10 -5.96
CA LYS A 77 -34.74 5.02 -5.67
C LYS A 77 -34.92 6.09 -6.74
N LEU A 78 -33.83 6.53 -7.38
CA LEU A 78 -33.85 7.48 -8.51
C LEU A 78 -34.14 6.81 -9.86
N GLY A 79 -34.39 5.50 -9.89
CA GLY A 79 -34.75 4.76 -11.11
C GLY A 79 -33.57 4.13 -11.86
N PHE A 80 -32.37 4.11 -11.26
CA PHE A 80 -31.25 3.34 -11.80
C PHE A 80 -31.52 1.83 -11.68
N LYS A 81 -31.36 1.10 -12.80
CA LYS A 81 -31.64 -0.35 -12.89
C LYS A 81 -30.38 -1.21 -12.90
N GLY A 82 -29.19 -0.61 -12.94
CA GLY A 82 -27.92 -1.31 -12.92
C GLY A 82 -27.47 -1.68 -11.51
N SER A 83 -26.28 -2.26 -11.42
CA SER A 83 -25.58 -2.47 -10.15
C SER A 83 -24.20 -1.85 -10.20
N LEU A 84 -23.78 -1.25 -9.09
CA LEU A 84 -22.44 -0.69 -8.93
C LEU A 84 -21.37 -1.77 -8.77
N PHE A 85 -21.77 -3.00 -8.45
CA PHE A 85 -20.87 -4.14 -8.23
C PHE A 85 -20.65 -4.98 -9.50
N ALA A 86 -21.27 -4.61 -10.63
CA ALA A 86 -21.04 -5.30 -11.89
C ALA A 86 -19.64 -4.96 -12.40
N ALA A 87 -18.77 -5.97 -12.52
CA ALA A 87 -17.50 -5.82 -13.21
C ALA A 87 -17.76 -5.35 -14.65
N PRO A 88 -16.97 -4.41 -15.20
CA PRO A 88 -17.10 -4.07 -16.61
C PRO A 88 -16.85 -5.35 -17.44
N PRO A 89 -17.61 -5.57 -18.53
CA PRO A 89 -17.35 -6.71 -19.40
C PRO A 89 -15.90 -6.63 -19.87
N GLN A 90 -15.09 -7.64 -19.55
CA GLN A 90 -13.77 -7.79 -20.14
C GLN A 90 -13.96 -7.87 -21.65
N GLN A 91 -13.64 -6.78 -22.35
CA GLN A 91 -13.46 -6.84 -23.78
C GLN A 91 -12.26 -7.75 -24.01
N GLU A 92 -12.52 -8.93 -24.57
CA GLU A 92 -11.51 -9.88 -25.03
C GLU A 92 -10.50 -9.14 -25.91
N GLN A 93 -9.34 -8.78 -25.37
CA GLN A 93 -8.16 -8.44 -26.16
C GLN A 93 -7.68 -9.74 -26.81
N GLN A 94 -8.32 -10.11 -27.92
CA GLN A 94 -7.70 -10.91 -28.96
C GLN A 94 -6.52 -10.11 -29.52
N GLN A 95 -5.33 -10.27 -28.95
CA GLN A 95 -4.08 -10.01 -29.66
C GLN A 95 -3.63 -11.31 -30.31
N GLN A 96 -4.17 -11.57 -31.50
CA GLN A 96 -3.49 -12.35 -32.53
C GLN A 96 -2.36 -11.51 -33.13
N GLY A 97 -1.17 -12.11 -33.25
CA GLY A 97 -0.02 -11.64 -34.06
C GLY A 97 1.23 -11.34 -33.21
N GLN A 98 2.43 -11.87 -33.45
CA GLN A 98 3.03 -12.48 -34.64
C GLN A 98 4.29 -13.31 -34.24
N GLN A 99 4.51 -14.45 -34.92
CA GLN A 99 5.79 -14.97 -35.53
C GLN A 99 7.09 -14.88 -34.68
N GLN A 100 7.94 -15.90 -34.44
CA GLN A 100 8.55 -17.04 -35.19
C GLN A 100 9.62 -17.70 -34.24
N PRO A 101 10.45 -18.71 -34.60
CA PRO A 101 10.30 -19.97 -35.36
C PRO A 101 10.70 -21.23 -34.49
N PRO A 102 10.66 -22.48 -35.01
CA PRO A 102 11.08 -23.67 -34.24
C PRO A 102 12.61 -23.76 -34.09
N GLU A 103 13.10 -23.97 -32.86
CA GLU A 103 14.49 -24.36 -32.60
C GLU A 103 14.69 -25.83 -32.97
N GLY A 104 15.69 -26.09 -33.80
CA GLY A 104 16.10 -27.44 -34.16
C GLY A 104 16.84 -28.14 -33.03
N GLN A 105 16.60 -29.45 -32.95
CA GLN A 105 17.58 -30.49 -32.60
C GLN A 105 17.06 -31.84 -33.09
#